data_AF-D3S0A6-F1
#
_entry.id   AF-D3S0A6-F1
#
_cell.length_a   1.000
_cell.length_b   1.000
_cell.length_c   1.000
_cell.angle_alpha   90.00
_cell.angle_beta   90.00
_cell.angle_gamma   90.00
#
_symmetry.space_group_name_H-M   'P 1'
#
loop_
_entity.id
_entity.type
_entity.pdbx_description
1 polymer ?
#
loop_
_entity_poly.entity_id
_entity_poly.type
_entity_poly.pdbx_seq_one_letter_code
_entity_poly.pdbx_strand_id
1 'polypeptide(L)'
;MREYGLYIDRIINYDIYKLMVNLNLQGASEKVISSRDTLKDRLETIRQVLIDMDLSKKELKIVRDKIEIRVYDTPLLLGVLDGKLVYFQYYHTYSPMFRSENKEVVDWCESVFYYFWKRASPVDVKGMIDGLIAEI
;
A
#
# COMPACT_ATOMS: atom_id res chain seq x y z
N MET A 1 12.04 3.50 15.42
CA MET A 1 11.17 2.44 14.87
C MET A 1 11.10 2.67 13.36
N ARG A 2 11.23 1.63 12.53
CA ARG A 2 10.96 1.80 11.09
C ARG A 2 9.45 1.63 10.93
N GLU A 3 8.74 2.71 10.65
CA GLU A 3 7.29 2.68 10.42
C GLU A 3 7.04 2.48 8.93
N TYR A 4 6.78 1.23 8.53
CA TYR A 4 6.48 0.91 7.14
C TYR A 4 5.53 -0.27 6.95
N GLY A 5 4.78 -0.18 5.85
CA GLY A 5 3.93 -1.25 5.37
C GLY A 5 4.39 -1.77 4.00
N LEU A 6 4.42 -3.08 3.84
CA LEU A 6 4.62 -3.75 2.55
C LEU A 6 3.37 -4.57 2.23
N TYR A 7 2.70 -4.28 1.13
CA TYR A 7 1.41 -4.90 0.81
C TYR A 7 1.39 -5.50 -0.59
N ILE A 8 0.96 -6.75 -0.72
CA ILE A 8 0.42 -7.32 -1.95
C ILE A 8 -1.05 -7.50 -1.67
N ASP A 9 -1.91 -6.63 -2.19
CA ASP A 9 -3.31 -6.67 -1.81
C ASP A 9 -4.25 -6.24 -2.94
N ARG A 10 -5.51 -6.66 -2.80
CA ARG A 10 -6.63 -6.34 -3.71
C ARG A 10 -7.75 -5.61 -2.96
N ILE A 11 -7.47 -5.11 -1.77
CA ILE A 11 -8.45 -4.48 -0.89
C ILE A 11 -8.66 -3.03 -1.35
N ILE A 12 -9.89 -2.70 -1.72
CA ILE A 12 -10.31 -1.33 -2.02
C ILE A 12 -11.30 -0.94 -0.93
N ASN A 13 -10.82 -0.20 0.06
CA ASN A 13 -11.64 0.23 1.18
C ASN A 13 -11.25 1.66 1.58
N TYR A 14 -12.23 2.56 1.54
CA TYR A 14 -12.07 3.98 1.81
C TYR A 14 -11.50 4.26 3.20
N ASP A 15 -12.04 3.63 4.24
CA ASP A 15 -11.63 3.88 5.63
C ASP A 15 -10.21 3.39 5.89
N ILE A 16 -9.80 2.29 5.26
CA ILE A 16 -8.42 1.81 5.30
C ILE A 16 -7.49 2.84 4.66
N TYR A 17 -7.80 3.37 3.48
CA TYR A 17 -6.96 4.39 2.85
C TYR A 17 -6.89 5.67 3.69
N LYS A 18 -8.00 6.10 4.29
CA LYS A 18 -8.02 7.24 5.22
C LYS A 18 -7.11 7.00 6.41
N LEU A 19 -7.11 5.80 6.99
CA LEU A 19 -6.19 5.41 8.04
C LEU A 19 -4.73 5.47 7.57
N MET A 20 -4.43 4.91 6.39
CA MET A 20 -3.07 4.91 5.83
C MET A 20 -2.55 6.33 5.61
N VAL A 21 -3.36 7.23 5.05
CA VAL A 21 -3.01 8.64 4.88
C VAL A 21 -2.64 9.29 6.21
N ASN A 22 -3.42 9.07 7.27
CA ASN A 22 -3.10 9.58 8.61
C ASN A 22 -1.75 9.02 9.12
N LEU A 23 -1.48 7.74 8.90
CA LEU A 23 -0.19 7.12 9.26
C LEU A 23 0.97 7.71 8.44
N ASN A 24 0.75 8.02 7.15
CA ASN A 24 1.76 8.69 6.33
C ASN A 24 2.12 10.07 6.86
N LEU A 25 1.10 10.84 7.30
CA LEU A 25 1.30 12.14 7.93
C LEU A 25 2.07 12.03 9.26
N GLN A 26 1.95 10.91 9.96
CA GLN A 26 2.71 10.60 11.17
C GLN A 26 4.14 10.12 10.89
N GLY A 27 4.44 9.74 9.64
CA GLY A 27 5.79 9.40 9.20
C GLY A 27 5.94 8.02 8.55
N ALA A 28 4.90 7.18 8.60
CA ALA A 28 4.93 5.83 8.03
C ALA A 28 5.03 5.86 6.49
N SER A 29 5.77 4.93 5.91
CA SER A 29 5.85 4.76 4.45
C SER A 29 5.25 3.45 3.99
N GLU A 30 4.69 3.40 2.80
CA GLU A 30 4.10 2.18 2.25
C GLU A 30 4.60 1.86 0.84
N LYS A 31 4.70 0.56 0.58
CA LYS A 31 4.94 0.00 -0.75
C LYS A 31 3.86 -1.02 -1.05
N VAL A 32 3.14 -0.81 -2.13
CA VAL A 32 1.97 -1.62 -2.50
C VAL A 32 2.18 -2.25 -3.87
N ILE A 33 1.95 -3.55 -3.98
CA ILE A 33 1.80 -4.27 -5.24
C ILE A 33 0.32 -4.53 -5.43
N SER A 34 -0.29 -3.80 -6.37
CA SER A 34 -1.69 -3.97 -6.74
C SER A 34 -1.84 -4.93 -7.92
N SER A 35 -2.99 -5.58 -8.00
CA SER A 35 -3.38 -6.35 -9.19
C SER A 35 -4.04 -5.44 -10.22
N ARG A 36 -3.87 -5.75 -11.51
CA ARG A 36 -4.31 -4.90 -12.63
C ARG A 36 -5.81 -4.62 -12.61
N ASP A 37 -6.59 -5.63 -12.24
CA ASP A 37 -8.05 -5.58 -12.12
C ASP A 37 -8.54 -4.57 -11.08
N THR A 38 -7.79 -4.38 -10.00
CA THR A 38 -8.15 -3.45 -8.90
C THR A 38 -7.47 -2.08 -8.97
N LEU A 39 -6.53 -1.89 -9.91
CA LEU A 39 -5.67 -0.71 -9.91
C LEU A 39 -6.46 0.60 -10.10
N LYS A 40 -7.40 0.61 -11.04
CA LYS A 40 -8.20 1.81 -11.36
C LYS A 40 -9.00 2.26 -10.14
N ASP A 41 -9.82 1.36 -9.59
CA ASP A 41 -10.69 1.64 -8.44
C ASP A 41 -9.88 2.03 -7.21
N ARG A 42 -8.68 1.44 -7.02
CA ARG A 42 -7.75 1.86 -5.96
C ARG A 42 -7.32 3.31 -6.13
N LEU A 43 -6.83 3.70 -7.32
CA LEU A 43 -6.36 5.06 -7.57
C LEU A 43 -7.50 6.08 -7.40
N GLU A 44 -8.70 5.75 -7.88
CA GLU A 44 -9.91 6.57 -7.67
C GLU A 44 -10.25 6.73 -6.19
N THR A 45 -10.21 5.63 -5.43
CA THR A 45 -10.47 5.67 -3.98
C THR A 45 -9.43 6.49 -3.23
N ILE A 46 -8.14 6.32 -3.54
CA ILE A 46 -7.06 7.13 -2.95
C ILE A 46 -7.28 8.61 -3.27
N ARG A 47 -7.55 8.94 -4.55
CA ARG A 47 -7.83 10.34 -4.95
C ARG A 47 -9.00 10.92 -4.15
N GLN A 48 -10.10 10.17 -4.02
CA GLN A 48 -11.28 10.62 -3.28
C GLN A 48 -10.97 10.86 -1.81
N VAL A 49 -10.25 9.94 -1.15
CA VAL A 49 -9.84 10.10 0.25
C VAL A 49 -8.99 11.36 0.44
N LEU A 50 -8.04 11.63 -0.45
CA LEU A 50 -7.18 12.81 -0.36
C LEU A 50 -7.97 14.12 -0.50
N ILE A 51 -8.99 14.14 -1.37
CA ILE A 51 -9.90 15.28 -1.54
C ILE A 51 -10.77 15.47 -0.29
N ASP A 52 -11.41 14.39 0.18
CA ASP A 52 -12.35 14.45 1.31
C ASP A 52 -11.67 14.78 2.65
N MET A 53 -10.39 14.45 2.78
CA MET A 53 -9.59 14.79 3.95
C MET A 53 -9.16 16.27 3.98
N ASP A 54 -9.44 17.04 2.92
CA ASP A 54 -9.13 18.47 2.80
C ASP A 54 -7.68 18.81 3.20
N LEU A 55 -6.74 18.00 2.69
CA LEU A 55 -5.33 18.12 3.05
C LEU A 55 -4.69 19.36 2.42
N SER A 56 -3.85 20.05 3.19
CA SER A 56 -3.04 21.14 2.65
C SER A 56 -2.02 20.64 1.61
N LYS A 57 -1.53 21.56 0.76
CA LYS A 57 -0.44 21.28 -0.19
C LYS A 57 0.80 20.65 0.48
N LYS A 58 1.08 21.00 1.73
CA LYS A 58 2.21 20.45 2.49
C LYS A 58 1.95 19.00 2.88
N GLU A 59 0.74 18.70 3.35
CA GLU A 59 0.32 17.35 3.73
C GLU A 59 0.25 16.42 2.52
N LEU A 60 -0.30 16.89 1.39
CA LEU A 60 -0.29 16.14 0.13
C LEU A 60 1.14 15.77 -0.32
N LYS A 61 2.10 16.69 -0.18
CA LYS A 61 3.52 16.39 -0.47
C LYS A 61 4.10 15.33 0.46
N ILE A 62 3.75 15.36 1.75
CA ILE A 62 4.18 14.32 2.70
C ILE A 62 3.63 12.97 2.25
N VAL A 63 2.34 12.87 1.96
CA VAL A 63 1.70 11.62 1.51
C VAL A 63 2.32 11.13 0.20
N ARG A 64 2.51 12.02 -0.78
CA ARG A 64 3.15 11.72 -2.07
C ARG A 64 4.50 11.04 -1.94
N ASP A 65 5.31 11.46 -0.98
CA ASP A 65 6.66 10.94 -0.79
C ASP A 65 6.70 9.65 0.05
N LYS A 66 5.57 9.27 0.65
CA LYS A 66 5.43 8.08 1.51
C LYS A 66 4.78 6.88 0.82
N ILE A 67 4.11 7.08 -0.31
CA ILE A 67 3.40 6.02 -1.02
C ILE A 67 4.14 5.65 -2.32
N GLU A 68 4.42 4.35 -2.52
CA GLU A 68 4.83 3.81 -3.81
C GLU A 68 3.93 2.63 -4.19
N ILE A 69 3.29 2.71 -5.35
CA ILE A 69 2.46 1.63 -5.89
C ILE A 69 3.11 1.07 -7.15
N ARG A 70 3.12 -0.25 -7.24
CA ARG A 70 3.46 -1.00 -8.45
C ARG A 70 2.35 -1.96 -8.80
N VAL A 71 2.34 -2.42 -10.03
CA VAL A 71 1.34 -3.36 -10.54
C VAL A 71 1.97 -4.69 -10.94
N TYR A 72 1.44 -5.78 -10.40
CA TYR A 72 1.80 -7.14 -10.75
C TYR A 72 0.73 -8.12 -10.25
N ASP A 73 0.27 -9.01 -11.13
CA ASP A 73 -0.76 -9.97 -10.77
C ASP A 73 -0.14 -11.16 -10.04
N THR A 74 -0.58 -11.41 -8.80
CA THR A 74 -0.18 -12.58 -8.01
C THR A 74 -1.41 -13.28 -7.41
N PRO A 75 -1.30 -14.58 -7.08
CA PRO A 75 -2.31 -15.29 -6.30
C PRO A 75 -2.07 -15.12 -4.78
N LEU A 76 -1.35 -14.08 -4.34
CA LEU A 76 -1.00 -13.87 -2.94
C LEU A 76 -1.60 -12.56 -2.43
N LEU A 77 -2.11 -12.61 -1.20
CA LEU A 77 -2.33 -11.45 -0.36
C LEU A 77 -1.29 -11.48 0.77
N LEU A 78 -0.57 -10.38 0.93
CA LEU A 78 0.52 -10.27 1.89
C LEU A 78 0.52 -8.87 2.49
N GLY A 79 0.69 -8.77 3.81
CA GLY A 79 0.92 -7.51 4.51
C GLY A 79 2.02 -7.69 5.54
N VAL A 80 3.13 -6.95 5.42
CA VAL A 80 4.17 -6.89 6.44
C VAL A 80 4.15 -5.50 7.08
N LEU A 81 4.09 -5.46 8.42
CA LEU A 81 4.06 -4.25 9.22
C LEU A 81 5.32 -4.15 10.08
N ASP A 82 6.09 -3.10 9.87
CA ASP A 82 7.29 -2.72 10.64
C ASP A 82 8.36 -3.81 10.78
N GLY A 83 8.34 -4.83 9.91
CA GLY A 83 9.20 -6.01 10.04
C GLY A 83 8.94 -6.81 11.33
N LYS A 84 7.74 -6.71 11.90
CA LYS A 84 7.34 -7.38 13.15
C LYS A 84 6.14 -8.30 13.00
N LEU A 85 5.21 -7.95 12.13
CA LEU A 85 3.94 -8.65 11.98
C LEU A 85 3.68 -8.90 10.51
N VAL A 86 3.22 -10.11 10.21
CA VAL A 86 2.80 -10.47 8.86
C VAL A 86 1.41 -11.07 8.83
N TYR A 87 0.67 -10.71 7.78
CA TYR A 87 -0.56 -11.34 7.31
C TYR A 87 -0.32 -11.94 5.94
N PHE A 88 -0.76 -13.17 5.72
CA PHE A 88 -0.56 -13.88 4.45
C PHE A 88 -1.75 -14.76 4.10
N GLN A 89 -2.17 -14.76 2.84
CA GLN A 89 -3.24 -15.61 2.34
C GLN A 89 -3.04 -15.90 0.85
N TYR A 90 -3.41 -17.10 0.40
CA TYR A 90 -3.57 -17.37 -1.02
C TYR A 90 -4.92 -16.85 -1.53
N TYR A 91 -4.87 -16.06 -2.58
CA TYR A 91 -6.04 -15.52 -3.27
C TYR A 91 -6.69 -16.63 -4.12
N HIS A 92 -8.03 -16.63 -4.19
CA HIS A 92 -8.90 -17.61 -4.88
C HIS A 92 -9.02 -19.02 -4.28
N THR A 93 -8.46 -19.28 -3.11
CA THR A 93 -8.73 -20.51 -2.36
C THR A 93 -9.46 -20.18 -1.07
N TYR A 94 -10.24 -21.13 -0.52
CA TYR A 94 -10.71 -21.09 0.88
C TYR A 94 -9.52 -21.29 1.85
N SER A 95 -8.41 -20.61 1.59
CA SER A 95 -7.22 -20.67 2.42
C SER A 95 -7.41 -19.76 3.63
N PRO A 96 -7.08 -20.24 4.83
CA PRO A 96 -7.12 -19.40 6.01
C PRO A 96 -6.14 -18.23 5.86
N MET A 97 -6.46 -17.12 6.51
CA MET A 97 -5.52 -16.04 6.69
C MET A 97 -4.52 -16.43 7.79
N PHE A 98 -3.24 -16.41 7.45
CA PHE A 98 -2.15 -16.66 8.38
C PHE A 98 -1.67 -15.35 8.97
N ARG A 99 -1.40 -15.34 10.28
CA ARG A 99 -0.82 -14.23 11.02
C ARG A 99 0.38 -14.72 11.80
N SER A 100 1.50 -14.01 11.76
CA SER A 100 2.70 -14.37 12.52
C SER A 100 3.49 -13.16 12.98
N GLU A 101 4.07 -13.26 14.17
CA GLU A 101 5.08 -12.34 14.71
C GLU A 101 6.47 -13.01 14.82
N ASN A 102 6.59 -14.27 14.36
CA ASN A 102 7.86 -14.98 14.34
C ASN A 102 8.82 -14.30 13.34
N LYS A 103 10.01 -13.92 13.81
CA LYS A 103 10.96 -13.13 13.04
C LYS A 103 11.39 -13.79 11.73
N GLU A 104 11.63 -15.11 11.73
CA GLU A 104 12.04 -15.84 10.52
C GLU A 104 10.93 -15.84 9.46
N VAL A 105 9.67 -16.00 9.91
CA VAL A 105 8.50 -15.93 9.02
C VAL A 105 8.34 -14.52 8.44
N VAL A 106 8.52 -13.49 9.26
CA VAL A 106 8.43 -12.09 8.80
C VAL A 106 9.51 -11.79 7.78
N ASP A 107 10.76 -12.17 8.03
CA ASP A 107 11.89 -11.94 7.11
C ASP A 107 11.71 -12.68 5.77
N TRP A 108 11.18 -13.91 5.83
CA TRP A 108 10.82 -14.65 4.65
C TRP A 108 9.74 -13.93 3.84
N CYS A 109 8.68 -13.46 4.49
CA CYS A 109 7.60 -12.72 3.84
C CYS A 109 8.07 -11.39 3.23
N GLU A 110 8.97 -10.64 3.88
CA GLU A 110 9.59 -9.46 3.28
C GLU A 110 10.36 -9.81 2.02
N SER A 111 11.12 -10.91 2.05
CA SER A 111 11.86 -11.40 0.89
C SER A 111 10.93 -11.77 -0.26
N VAL A 112 9.78 -12.40 0.04
CA VAL A 112 8.72 -12.69 -0.93
C VAL A 112 8.15 -11.40 -1.52
N PHE A 113 7.85 -10.39 -0.70
CA PHE A 113 7.40 -9.08 -1.19
C PHE A 113 8.40 -8.49 -2.17
N TYR A 114 9.68 -8.39 -1.79
CA TYR A 114 10.70 -7.78 -2.64
C TYR A 114 10.99 -8.58 -3.91
N TYR A 115 10.78 -9.90 -3.89
CA TYR A 115 10.83 -10.73 -5.09
C TYR A 115 9.79 -10.28 -6.13
N PHE A 116 8.54 -10.05 -5.71
CA PHE A 116 7.49 -9.55 -6.62
C PHE A 116 7.68 -8.07 -6.97
N TRP A 117 8.13 -7.26 -6.01
CA TRP A 117 8.37 -5.83 -6.21
C TRP A 117 9.31 -5.52 -7.37
N LYS A 118 10.38 -6.32 -7.51
CA LYS A 118 11.36 -6.19 -8.61
C LYS A 118 10.78 -6.51 -9.98
N ARG A 119 9.69 -7.28 -10.06
CA ARG A 119 9.00 -7.67 -11.30
C ARG A 119 7.81 -6.77 -11.62
N ALA A 120 7.31 -6.06 -10.61
CA ALA A 120 6.16 -5.19 -10.73
C ALA A 120 6.52 -3.90 -11.49
N SER A 121 5.58 -3.44 -12.33
CA SER A 121 5.73 -2.19 -13.07
C SER A 121 5.34 -0.99 -12.21
N PRO A 122 6.07 0.14 -12.27
CA PRO A 122 5.72 1.32 -11.48
C PRO A 122 4.39 1.92 -11.92
N VAL A 123 3.64 2.48 -10.96
CA VAL A 123 2.42 3.27 -11.19
C VAL A 123 2.71 4.72 -10.79
N ASP A 124 2.28 5.68 -11.62
CA ASP A 124 2.52 7.11 -11.38
C ASP A 124 1.53 7.73 -10.38
N VAL A 125 1.59 7.25 -9.13
CA VAL A 125 0.80 7.81 -8.02
C VAL A 125 1.28 9.22 -7.66
N LYS A 126 2.57 9.48 -7.85
CA LYS A 126 3.14 10.81 -7.56
C LYS A 126 2.58 11.87 -8.49
N GLY A 127 2.53 11.60 -9.80
CA GLY A 127 1.91 12.49 -10.78
C GLY A 127 0.42 12.72 -10.49
N MET A 128 -0.31 11.69 -10.05
CA MET A 128 -1.71 11.83 -9.62
C MET A 128 -1.84 12.83 -8.46
N ILE A 129 -1.01 12.71 -7.41
CA ILE A 129 -1.07 13.61 -6.25
C ILE A 129 -0.54 15.01 -6.60
N ASP A 130 0.49 15.12 -7.44
CA ASP A 130 0.98 16.41 -7.93
C ASP A 130 -0.10 17.16 -8.73
N GLY A 131 -0.96 16.45 -9.46
CA GLY A 131 -2.16 17.02 -10.08
C GLY A 131 -3.11 17.65 -9.08
N LEU A 132 -3.43 16.97 -7.97
CA LEU A 132 -4.27 17.52 -6.89
C LEU A 132 -3.64 18.78 -6.27
N ILE A 133 -2.33 18.78 -6.06
CA ILE A 133 -1.60 19.93 -5.50
C ILE A 133 -1.71 21.17 -6.40
N ALA A 134 -1.81 20.99 -7.72
CA ALA A 134 -1.96 22.07 -8.69
C ALA A 134 -3.40 22.61 -8.79
N GLU A 135 -4.40 21.82 -8.38
CA GLU A 135 -5.82 22.19 -8.38
C GLU A 135 -6.22 23.05 -7.16
N ILE A 136 -5.48 22.92 -6.05
CA ILE A 136 -5.60 23.71 -4.80
C ILE A 136 -4.65 24.91 -4.85
#